data_AF-A0A1W9H645-F1
#
_entry.id   AF-A0A1W9H645-F1
#
_cell.length_a   1.000
_cell.length_b   1.000
_cell.length_c   1.000
_cell.angle_alpha   90.00
_cell.angle_beta   90.00
_cell.angle_gamma   90.00
#
_symmetry.space_group_name_H-M   'P 1'
#
loop_
_entity.id
_entity.type
_entity.pdbx_description
1 polymer ?
#
loop_
_entity_poly.entity_id
_entity_poly.type
_entity_poly.pdbx_seq_one_letter_code
_entity_poly.pdbx_strand_id
1 'polypeptide(L)'
;MAQSGYLGWVGGGWWDGLARLFGRRARTGDAKRWRGIFGRAHEAPIATPAIRAAPVAHPIAPATRPAFEAPPPSTIAARVQRLKRRAAIDMFDQLGLAPIPGQLWRFVDAERDPFDGVSAFLRAIGLDPERARRRDPAELARANAVLELLFTIDHVFDRVAPPVAAALEARLCSGDYLAVRAAAQVAQTFERIARLEARWPAAHRLAVLTAFLDDVRGGLADPLGVPVPAAIQAQRVADELGRQMGALDTALRDGAALHQALLRRWPAPWDRSAQGAVRARAEADAADAHRQLLTNAALDHDAVEAQIARIGAANAVLRRLIEAIDGQAPMPPQNEIELALAYFGFAAHAKPDPARLAARFRQLARLTHPDLAPPDSSARAAAHRRFVELNAHYEVLRAWV
;
A
#
# COMPACT_ATOMS: atom_id res chain seq x y z
N MET A 1 -3.38 -11.63 -14.47
CA MET A 1 -4.03 -12.60 -13.55
C MET A 1 -3.72 -12.15 -12.12
N ALA A 2 -4.76 -12.12 -11.25
CA ALA A 2 -4.75 -11.82 -9.81
C ALA A 2 -4.37 -10.39 -9.34
N GLN A 3 -5.28 -9.41 -9.48
CA GLN A 3 -5.22 -8.15 -8.71
C GLN A 3 -6.59 -7.64 -8.20
N SER A 4 -7.67 -8.45 -8.24
CA SER A 4 -9.02 -8.01 -7.84
C SER A 4 -9.49 -8.45 -6.43
N GLY A 5 -8.61 -9.00 -5.59
CA GLY A 5 -9.02 -9.62 -4.31
C GLY A 5 -9.15 -8.69 -3.09
N TYR A 6 -8.57 -7.49 -3.11
CA TYR A 6 -8.43 -6.67 -1.89
C TYR A 6 -9.59 -5.67 -1.66
N LEU A 7 -10.37 -5.34 -2.69
CA LEU A 7 -11.40 -4.28 -2.63
C LEU A 7 -12.80 -4.75 -2.20
N GLY A 8 -13.04 -6.07 -2.14
CA GLY A 8 -14.38 -6.61 -1.82
C GLY A 8 -14.64 -6.87 -0.33
N TRP A 9 -13.62 -6.91 0.53
CA TRP A 9 -13.75 -7.40 1.90
C TRP A 9 -13.79 -6.33 2.99
N VAL A 10 -13.32 -5.10 2.71
CA VAL A 10 -13.33 -3.99 3.70
C VAL A 10 -14.63 -3.15 3.59
N GLY A 11 -15.38 -3.28 2.49
CA GLY A 11 -16.59 -2.49 2.19
C GLY A 11 -17.91 -2.99 2.80
N GLY A 12 -17.87 -3.91 3.77
CA GLY A 12 -19.07 -4.58 4.29
C GLY A 12 -19.61 -3.98 5.59
N GLY A 13 -20.14 -2.75 5.56
CA GLY A 13 -21.16 -2.22 6.49
C GLY A 13 -20.82 -2.00 7.98
N TRP A 14 -19.89 -2.75 8.56
CA TRP A 14 -19.60 -2.68 10.01
C TRP A 14 -18.79 -1.43 10.39
N TRP A 15 -17.72 -1.13 9.63
CA TRP A 15 -16.87 0.04 9.86
C TRP A 15 -17.58 1.37 9.52
N ASP A 16 -18.37 1.38 8.44
CA ASP A 16 -19.19 2.54 8.03
C ASP A 16 -20.32 2.85 9.01
N GLY A 17 -20.79 1.86 9.78
CA GLY A 17 -21.77 2.04 10.86
C GLY A 17 -21.15 2.65 12.11
N LEU A 18 -19.94 2.24 12.49
CA LEU A 18 -19.21 2.75 13.65
C LEU A 18 -18.64 4.17 13.44
N ALA A 19 -18.26 4.51 12.21
CA ALA A 19 -17.80 5.85 11.84
C ALA A 19 -18.88 6.93 11.98
N ARG A 20 -20.17 6.58 11.81
CA ARG A 20 -21.30 7.53 11.92
C ARG A 20 -21.72 7.86 13.36
N LEU A 21 -21.30 7.08 14.35
CA LEU A 21 -21.80 7.20 15.72
C LEU A 21 -21.03 8.16 16.63
N PHE A 22 -19.82 8.62 16.26
CA PHE A 22 -18.98 9.38 17.18
C PHE A 22 -18.24 10.53 16.51
N GLY A 23 -18.94 11.65 16.39
CA GLY A 23 -18.35 12.96 16.14
C GLY A 23 -18.44 13.82 17.40
N ARG A 24 -17.35 13.91 18.19
CA ARG A 24 -16.99 15.11 18.96
C ARG A 24 -15.61 14.98 19.64
N ARG A 25 -14.77 15.96 19.28
CA ARG A 25 -13.58 16.53 19.94
C ARG A 25 -12.90 15.75 21.09
N ALA A 26 -11.60 15.55 20.90
CA ALA A 26 -10.61 15.84 21.94
C ALA A 26 -9.52 16.75 21.36
N ARG A 27 -9.48 18.01 21.83
CA ARG A 27 -8.28 18.85 21.82
C ARG A 27 -7.61 18.70 23.18
N THR A 28 -6.32 19.04 23.19
CA THR A 28 -5.41 19.29 24.33
C THR A 28 -4.65 18.10 24.91
N GLY A 29 -3.32 18.27 24.88
CA GLY A 29 -2.29 17.47 25.52
C GLY A 29 -0.97 17.71 24.79
N ASP A 30 0.05 18.25 25.48
CA ASP A 30 1.42 18.42 24.98
C ASP A 30 2.11 17.04 24.82
N ALA A 31 1.59 16.23 23.91
CA ALA A 31 2.24 15.03 23.46
C ALA A 31 3.45 15.42 22.61
N LYS A 32 4.57 14.70 22.76
CA LYS A 32 5.73 14.78 21.87
C LYS A 32 5.26 14.40 20.46
N ARG A 33 4.76 15.39 19.72
CA ARG A 33 4.24 15.25 18.36
C ARG A 33 5.32 14.62 17.50
N TRP A 34 4.92 13.75 16.57
CA TRP A 34 5.75 13.37 15.43
C TRP A 34 6.38 14.63 14.85
N ARG A 35 7.68 14.82 15.11
CA ARG A 35 8.48 15.80 14.39
C ARG A 35 8.81 15.10 13.10
N GLY A 36 8.40 15.67 11.97
CA GLY A 36 8.69 15.13 10.64
C GLY A 36 10.15 14.76 10.46
N ILE A 37 10.51 14.13 9.34
CA ILE A 37 11.90 13.69 9.05
C ILE A 37 12.93 14.82 9.30
N PHE A 38 12.48 16.07 9.14
CA PHE A 38 13.26 17.29 9.28
C PHE A 38 13.10 18.03 10.62
N GLY A 39 12.55 17.39 11.65
CA GLY A 39 12.42 17.97 12.99
C GLY A 39 11.32 19.03 13.14
N ARG A 40 10.45 19.21 12.14
CA ARG A 40 9.39 20.23 12.11
C ARG A 40 8.08 19.69 12.65
N ALA A 41 7.32 20.52 13.37
CA ALA A 41 5.90 20.28 13.59
C ALA A 41 5.16 20.48 12.27
N HIS A 42 4.15 19.65 11.99
CA HIS A 42 3.41 19.52 10.71
C HIS A 42 2.81 20.79 10.10
N GLU A 43 2.92 21.94 10.76
CA GLU A 43 2.38 23.23 10.32
C GLU A 43 3.42 24.14 9.65
N ALA A 44 4.73 23.82 9.73
CA ALA A 44 5.78 24.66 9.15
C ALA A 44 6.20 24.15 7.76
N PRO A 45 5.89 24.86 6.66
CA PRO A 45 6.38 24.50 5.32
C PRO A 45 7.90 24.35 5.33
N ILE A 46 8.45 23.41 4.56
CA ILE A 46 9.90 23.31 4.32
C ILE A 46 10.32 24.69 3.81
N ALA A 47 11.18 25.34 4.58
CA ALA A 47 11.54 26.73 4.37
C ALA A 47 12.16 26.81 2.98
N THR A 48 11.70 27.77 2.18
CA THR A 48 12.31 28.12 0.91
C THR A 48 13.81 28.22 1.13
N PRO A 49 14.64 27.43 0.45
CA PRO A 49 16.06 27.49 0.68
C PRO A 49 16.52 28.90 0.32
N ALA A 50 17.18 29.56 1.28
CA ALA A 50 17.98 30.74 1.04
C ALA A 50 19.21 30.30 0.23
N ILE A 51 19.01 29.96 -1.04
CA ILE A 51 20.07 29.81 -2.01
C ILE A 51 20.60 31.23 -2.22
N ARG A 52 21.58 31.64 -1.41
CA ARG A 52 22.48 32.73 -1.80
C ARG A 52 23.36 32.17 -2.92
N ALA A 53 22.78 32.10 -4.12
CA ALA A 53 23.55 31.87 -5.33
C ALA A 53 24.59 32.99 -5.41
N ALA A 54 25.85 32.63 -5.57
CA ALA A 54 26.86 33.56 -6.05
C ALA A 54 26.36 34.18 -7.37
N PRO A 55 26.74 35.42 -7.72
CA PRO A 55 26.31 36.02 -8.98
C PRO A 55 26.99 35.26 -10.12
N VAL A 56 26.29 34.28 -10.67
CA VAL A 56 26.72 33.49 -11.82
C VAL A 56 25.79 33.83 -12.98
N ALA A 57 26.42 33.91 -14.15
CA ALA A 57 25.95 34.45 -15.40
C ALA A 57 24.47 34.17 -15.75
N HIS A 58 23.88 35.19 -16.38
CA HIS A 58 22.52 35.31 -16.92
C HIS A 58 21.64 34.04 -16.87
N PRO A 59 20.42 34.14 -16.29
CA PRO A 59 19.44 33.08 -16.41
C PRO A 59 19.11 32.84 -17.89
N ILE A 60 19.31 31.62 -18.37
CA ILE A 60 18.70 31.16 -19.62
C ILE A 60 17.19 31.24 -19.38
N ALA A 61 16.50 31.97 -20.27
CA ALA A 61 15.12 32.44 -20.18
C ALA A 61 14.10 31.45 -19.54
N PRO A 62 13.01 31.97 -18.92
CA PRO A 62 11.95 31.13 -18.35
C PRO A 62 11.34 30.23 -19.42
N ALA A 63 11.40 28.91 -19.20
CA ALA A 63 10.73 27.92 -20.03
C ALA A 63 9.22 27.86 -19.71
N THR A 64 8.48 28.94 -19.96
CA THR A 64 7.07 28.80 -20.35
C THR A 64 7.07 28.32 -21.79
N ARG A 65 6.98 27.01 -22.00
CA ARG A 65 6.68 26.48 -23.34
C ARG A 65 5.19 26.67 -23.61
N PRO A 66 4.77 27.48 -24.61
CA PRO A 66 3.51 27.22 -25.29
C PRO A 66 3.56 25.80 -25.86
N ALA A 67 2.41 25.11 -25.93
CA ALA A 67 2.27 23.86 -26.65
C ALA A 67 2.66 24.11 -28.12
N PHE A 68 3.92 23.86 -28.45
CA PHE A 68 4.41 23.88 -29.82
C PHE A 68 3.93 22.58 -30.45
N GLU A 69 2.80 22.65 -31.16
CA GLU A 69 2.46 21.65 -32.17
C GLU A 69 3.48 21.77 -33.30
N ALA A 70 4.59 21.04 -33.14
CA ALA A 70 5.53 20.86 -34.23
C ALA A 70 4.79 20.17 -35.40
N PRO A 71 4.86 20.69 -36.64
CA PRO A 71 4.40 19.93 -37.79
C PRO A 71 5.12 18.57 -37.83
N PRO A 72 4.46 17.49 -38.26
CA PRO A 72 5.06 16.17 -38.29
C PRO A 72 6.38 16.23 -39.08
N PRO A 73 7.51 15.77 -38.52
CA PRO A 73 8.79 15.91 -39.18
C PRO A 73 8.75 15.21 -40.54
N SER A 74 9.18 15.90 -41.59
CA SER A 74 9.42 15.27 -42.88
C SER A 74 10.34 14.06 -42.66
N THR A 75 10.14 12.99 -43.43
CA THR A 75 10.89 11.73 -43.32
C THR A 75 12.42 11.92 -43.39
N ILE A 76 12.88 13.03 -43.99
CA ILE A 76 14.28 13.44 -44.08
C ILE A 76 14.79 13.99 -42.74
N ALA A 77 14.05 14.88 -42.07
CA ALA A 77 14.47 15.46 -40.79
C ALA A 77 14.61 14.39 -39.69
N ALA A 78 13.64 13.46 -39.61
CA ALA A 78 13.72 12.32 -38.71
C ALA A 78 14.89 11.38 -39.05
N ARG A 79 15.20 11.19 -40.34
CA ARG A 79 16.34 10.38 -40.79
C ARG A 79 17.67 11.05 -40.44
N VAL A 80 17.80 12.36 -40.62
CA VAL A 80 18.98 13.15 -40.23
C VAL A 80 19.20 13.06 -38.72
N GLN A 81 18.15 13.22 -37.91
CA GLN A 81 18.26 13.10 -36.45
C GLN A 81 18.72 11.70 -36.02
N ARG A 82 18.19 10.62 -36.62
CA ARG A 82 18.66 9.25 -36.35
C ARG A 82 20.13 9.05 -36.71
N LEU A 83 20.59 9.60 -37.82
CA LEU A 83 22.00 9.51 -38.24
C LEU A 83 22.93 10.26 -37.27
N LYS A 84 22.54 11.46 -36.83
CA LYS A 84 23.30 12.23 -35.83
C LYS A 84 23.42 11.49 -34.51
N ARG A 85 22.32 10.92 -34.01
CA ARG A 85 22.32 10.14 -32.76
C ARG A 85 23.17 8.88 -32.89
N ARG A 86 23.16 8.21 -34.05
CA ARG A 86 24.02 7.04 -34.30
C ARG A 86 25.50 7.40 -34.34
N ALA A 87 25.86 8.52 -34.98
CA ALA A 87 27.24 9.01 -34.97
C ALA A 87 27.72 9.34 -33.55
N ALA A 88 26.87 9.94 -32.71
CA ALA A 88 27.20 10.20 -31.30
C ALA A 88 27.38 8.89 -30.49
N ILE A 89 26.57 7.86 -30.77
CA ILE A 89 26.75 6.52 -30.18
C ILE A 89 28.11 5.93 -30.57
N ASP A 90 28.41 5.92 -31.86
CA ASP A 90 29.66 5.36 -32.37
C ASP A 90 30.88 6.09 -31.77
N MET A 91 30.79 7.40 -31.52
CA MET A 91 31.84 8.18 -30.85
C MET A 91 32.06 7.76 -29.38
N PHE A 92 30.98 7.51 -28.63
CA PHE A 92 31.08 7.04 -27.24
C PHE A 92 31.69 5.63 -27.18
N ASP A 93 31.25 4.74 -28.07
CA ASP A 93 31.77 3.37 -28.16
C ASP A 93 33.27 3.35 -28.52
N GLN A 94 33.70 4.18 -29.48
CA GLN A 94 35.10 4.28 -29.90
C GLN A 94 36.05 4.82 -28.82
N LEU A 95 35.52 5.59 -27.87
CA LEU A 95 36.25 6.15 -26.74
C LEU A 95 36.16 5.28 -25.48
N GLY A 96 35.37 4.20 -25.50
CA GLY A 96 35.15 3.34 -24.33
C GLY A 96 34.42 4.05 -23.20
N LEU A 97 33.50 4.95 -23.56
CA LEU A 97 32.71 5.73 -22.61
C LEU A 97 31.49 4.94 -22.09
N ALA A 98 31.05 5.26 -20.87
CA ALA A 98 29.87 4.68 -20.24
C ALA A 98 28.57 4.99 -21.03
N PRO A 99 27.46 4.27 -20.78
CA PRO A 99 26.22 4.41 -21.55
C PRO A 99 25.71 5.85 -21.65
N ILE A 100 25.13 6.18 -22.80
CA ILE A 100 24.76 7.54 -23.17
C ILE A 100 23.61 8.06 -22.29
N PRO A 101 23.80 9.16 -21.54
CA PRO A 101 22.76 9.77 -20.75
C PRO A 101 21.74 10.50 -21.64
N GLY A 102 20.46 10.51 -21.24
CA GLY A 102 19.39 11.14 -22.01
C GLY A 102 19.61 12.63 -22.30
N GLN A 103 20.35 13.31 -21.42
CA GLN A 103 20.70 14.72 -21.53
C GLN A 103 21.62 15.03 -22.72
N LEU A 104 22.41 14.06 -23.22
CA LEU A 104 23.29 14.24 -24.39
C LEU A 104 22.50 14.68 -25.62
N TRP A 105 21.30 14.14 -25.80
CA TRP A 105 20.52 14.34 -27.02
C TRP A 105 20.16 15.80 -27.25
N ARG A 106 20.03 16.61 -26.19
CA ARG A 106 19.76 18.04 -26.32
C ARG A 106 20.91 18.77 -27.03
N PHE A 107 22.15 18.40 -26.74
CA PHE A 107 23.35 18.99 -27.36
C PHE A 107 23.54 18.48 -28.79
N VAL A 108 23.39 17.17 -29.00
CA VAL A 108 23.52 16.55 -30.33
C VAL A 108 22.42 17.01 -31.29
N ASP A 109 21.19 17.16 -30.80
CA ASP A 109 20.07 17.60 -31.65
C ASP A 109 20.14 19.10 -31.95
N ALA A 110 20.69 19.92 -31.05
CA ALA A 110 20.84 21.37 -31.25
C ALA A 110 21.95 21.74 -32.25
N GLU A 111 23.01 20.96 -32.34
CA GLU A 111 24.17 21.27 -33.20
C GLU A 111 24.05 20.74 -34.63
N ARG A 112 24.69 21.37 -35.61
CA ARG A 112 24.68 20.85 -36.99
C ARG A 112 25.53 19.58 -37.13
N ASP A 113 26.68 19.55 -36.44
CA ASP A 113 27.60 18.41 -36.40
C ASP A 113 27.41 17.65 -35.06
N PRO A 114 27.19 16.32 -35.08
CA PRO A 114 27.13 15.52 -33.85
C PRO A 114 28.43 15.58 -33.02
N PHE A 115 29.60 15.77 -33.64
CA PHE A 115 30.88 15.91 -32.93
C PHE A 115 30.91 17.17 -32.06
N ASP A 116 30.42 18.29 -32.59
CA ASP A 116 30.30 19.55 -31.85
C ASP A 116 29.31 19.42 -30.70
N GLY A 117 28.20 18.70 -30.91
CA GLY A 117 27.23 18.39 -29.86
C GLY A 117 27.82 17.54 -28.73
N VAL A 118 28.59 16.49 -29.05
CA VAL A 118 29.29 15.67 -28.06
C VAL A 118 30.37 16.48 -27.34
N SER A 119 31.14 17.28 -28.06
CA SER A 119 32.19 18.13 -27.48
C SER A 119 31.62 19.22 -26.57
N ALA A 120 30.50 19.84 -26.97
CA ALA A 120 29.78 20.82 -26.17
C ALA A 120 29.23 20.18 -24.89
N PHE A 121 28.68 18.96 -24.99
CA PHE A 121 28.25 18.19 -23.82
C PHE A 121 29.41 17.89 -22.88
N LEU A 122 30.53 17.34 -23.38
CA LEU A 122 31.72 17.04 -22.57
C LEU A 122 32.23 18.28 -21.84
N ARG A 123 32.34 19.42 -22.53
CA ARG A 123 32.72 20.70 -21.90
C ARG A 123 31.70 21.15 -20.85
N ALA A 124 30.40 21.01 -21.14
CA ALA A 124 29.34 21.37 -20.22
C ALA A 124 29.40 20.57 -18.92
N ILE A 125 29.84 19.30 -18.97
CA ILE A 125 30.09 18.47 -17.80
C ILE A 125 31.56 18.55 -17.33
N GLY A 126 32.25 19.66 -17.57
CA GLY A 126 33.58 19.92 -17.02
C GLY A 126 34.71 18.99 -17.50
N LEU A 127 34.51 18.28 -18.61
CA LEU A 127 35.50 17.42 -19.25
C LEU A 127 36.19 18.15 -20.41
N ASP A 128 37.44 17.76 -20.67
CA ASP A 128 38.19 18.26 -21.80
C ASP A 128 38.04 17.33 -23.02
N PRO A 129 37.28 17.74 -24.06
CA PRO A 129 37.03 16.89 -25.22
C PRO A 129 38.32 16.57 -26.00
N GLU A 130 39.34 17.43 -25.98
CA GLU A 130 40.61 17.17 -26.66
C GLU A 130 41.43 16.11 -25.93
N ARG A 131 41.40 16.12 -24.59
CA ARG A 131 42.04 15.06 -23.78
C ARG A 131 41.32 13.72 -23.91
N ALA A 132 39.98 13.74 -23.93
CA ALA A 132 39.17 12.54 -24.19
C ALA A 132 39.48 11.96 -25.58
N ARG A 133 39.58 12.81 -26.61
CA ARG A 133 39.95 12.41 -27.98
C ARG A 133 41.34 11.80 -28.08
N ARG A 134 42.30 12.31 -27.30
CA ARG A 134 43.66 11.74 -27.18
C ARG A 134 43.73 10.47 -26.34
N ARG A 135 42.58 9.96 -25.86
CA ARG A 135 42.45 8.77 -25.01
C ARG A 135 43.29 8.87 -23.73
N ASP A 136 43.32 10.05 -23.14
CA ASP A 136 43.95 10.25 -21.83
C ASP A 136 43.22 9.38 -20.78
N PRO A 137 43.90 8.40 -20.15
CA PRO A 137 43.25 7.45 -19.26
C PRO A 137 42.66 8.13 -18.01
N ALA A 138 43.24 9.24 -17.54
CA ALA A 138 42.70 9.97 -16.40
C ALA A 138 41.42 10.73 -16.79
N GLU A 139 41.39 11.29 -18.01
CA GLU A 139 40.21 11.99 -18.52
C GLU A 139 39.07 11.02 -18.82
N LEU A 140 39.37 9.87 -19.43
CA LEU A 140 38.37 8.82 -19.71
C LEU A 140 37.81 8.21 -18.42
N ALA A 141 38.64 7.99 -17.39
CA ALA A 141 38.16 7.53 -16.08
C ALA A 141 37.21 8.55 -15.42
N ARG A 142 37.54 9.86 -15.49
CA ARG A 142 36.66 10.94 -15.04
C ARG A 142 35.37 10.98 -15.85
N ALA A 143 35.47 10.89 -17.18
CA ALA A 143 34.32 10.90 -18.08
C ALA A 143 33.37 9.75 -17.75
N ASN A 144 33.88 8.54 -17.56
CA ASN A 144 33.08 7.38 -17.18
C ASN A 144 32.41 7.54 -15.82
N ALA A 145 33.11 8.07 -14.81
CA ALA A 145 32.51 8.32 -13.51
C ALA A 145 31.35 9.33 -13.57
N VAL A 146 31.47 10.37 -14.40
CA VAL A 146 30.43 11.39 -14.58
C VAL A 146 29.26 10.86 -15.43
N LEU A 147 29.55 10.11 -16.50
CA LEU A 147 28.53 9.51 -17.36
C LEU A 147 27.72 8.43 -16.64
N GLU A 148 28.36 7.57 -15.85
CA GLU A 148 27.68 6.59 -15.00
C GLU A 148 26.79 7.27 -13.97
N LEU A 149 27.26 8.39 -13.39
CA LEU A 149 26.43 9.22 -12.52
C LEU A 149 25.21 9.73 -13.30
N LEU A 150 25.41 10.40 -14.44
CA LEU A 150 24.32 10.95 -15.26
C LEU A 150 23.29 9.88 -15.67
N PHE A 151 23.76 8.70 -16.06
CA PHE A 151 22.89 7.57 -16.39
C PHE A 151 22.08 7.07 -15.18
N THR A 152 22.71 7.02 -14.00
CA THR A 152 22.04 6.59 -12.76
C THR A 152 20.98 7.60 -12.30
N ILE A 153 21.15 8.89 -12.63
CA ILE A 153 20.30 9.99 -12.15
C ILE A 153 19.33 10.52 -13.20
N ASP A 154 19.25 9.89 -14.38
CA ASP A 154 18.50 10.38 -15.54
C ASP A 154 17.04 10.74 -15.20
N HIS A 155 16.40 9.94 -14.34
CA HIS A 155 15.03 10.15 -13.89
C HIS A 155 14.85 11.12 -12.70
N VAL A 156 15.95 11.52 -12.04
CA VAL A 156 15.89 12.43 -10.89
C VAL A 156 15.51 13.83 -11.35
N PHE A 157 16.04 14.28 -12.48
CA PHE A 157 15.75 15.61 -13.06
C PHE A 157 14.28 15.81 -13.39
N ASP A 158 13.58 14.75 -13.79
CA ASP A 158 12.15 14.80 -14.15
C ASP A 158 11.23 14.99 -12.93
N ARG A 159 11.72 14.77 -11.71
CA ARG A 159 10.90 14.68 -10.50
C ARG A 159 11.21 15.71 -9.43
N VAL A 160 12.34 16.38 -9.53
CA VAL A 160 12.67 17.52 -8.67
C VAL A 160 11.95 18.77 -9.13
N ALA A 161 11.76 19.74 -8.23
CA ALA A 161 11.18 21.02 -8.62
C ALA A 161 12.09 21.71 -9.66
N PRO A 162 11.53 22.46 -10.65
CA PRO A 162 12.31 23.16 -11.67
C PRO A 162 13.49 24.01 -11.14
N PRO A 163 13.37 24.78 -10.03
CA PRO A 163 14.52 25.52 -9.49
C PRO A 163 15.62 24.61 -8.95
N VAL A 164 15.27 23.43 -8.46
CA VAL A 164 16.22 22.43 -7.95
C VAL A 164 16.90 21.69 -9.10
N ALA A 165 16.16 21.39 -10.18
CA ALA A 165 16.73 20.85 -11.42
C ALA A 165 17.82 21.79 -11.96
N ALA A 166 17.53 23.09 -12.06
CA ALA A 166 18.50 24.09 -12.50
C ALA A 166 19.72 24.18 -11.57
N ALA A 167 19.53 24.06 -10.25
CA ALA A 167 20.63 24.03 -9.30
C ALA A 167 21.49 22.75 -9.41
N LEU A 168 20.88 21.59 -9.68
CA LEU A 168 21.59 20.33 -9.96
C LEU A 168 22.37 20.41 -11.27
N GLU A 169 21.79 20.99 -12.32
CA GLU A 169 22.47 21.25 -13.59
C GLU A 169 23.68 22.19 -13.39
N ALA A 170 23.52 23.27 -12.63
CA ALA A 170 24.62 24.18 -12.31
C ALA A 170 25.77 23.48 -11.57
N ARG A 171 25.46 22.58 -10.61
CA ARG A 171 26.47 21.80 -9.88
C ARG A 171 27.16 20.74 -10.74
N LEU A 172 26.42 20.11 -11.65
CA LEU A 172 27.00 19.24 -12.67
C LEU A 172 28.00 20.00 -13.52
N CYS A 173 27.62 21.20 -14.00
CA CYS A 173 28.49 22.03 -14.84
C CYS A 173 29.70 22.60 -14.09
N SER A 174 29.60 22.82 -12.79
CA SER A 174 30.72 23.29 -11.95
C SER A 174 31.66 22.18 -11.48
N GLY A 175 31.38 20.91 -11.81
CA GLY A 175 32.17 19.76 -11.38
C GLY A 175 31.93 19.29 -9.94
N ASP A 176 30.85 19.75 -9.28
CA ASP A 176 30.46 19.29 -7.94
C ASP A 176 29.66 17.98 -8.01
N TYR A 177 30.31 16.93 -8.51
CA TYR A 177 29.68 15.62 -8.70
C TYR A 177 29.32 14.93 -7.39
N LEU A 178 29.99 15.28 -6.30
CA LEU A 178 29.70 14.74 -4.97
C LEU A 178 28.32 15.19 -4.49
N ALA A 179 28.00 16.48 -4.62
CA ALA A 179 26.67 16.96 -4.27
C ALA A 179 25.57 16.39 -5.16
N VAL A 180 25.84 16.25 -6.46
CA VAL A 180 24.87 15.68 -7.41
C VAL A 180 24.61 14.20 -7.08
N ARG A 181 25.67 13.43 -6.80
CA ARG A 181 25.55 12.04 -6.35
C ARG A 181 24.77 11.92 -5.04
N ALA A 182 25.04 12.79 -4.07
CA ALA A 182 24.32 12.81 -2.80
C ALA A 182 22.82 13.10 -2.99
N ALA A 183 22.47 14.13 -3.77
CA ALA A 183 21.09 14.47 -4.07
C ALA A 183 20.35 13.35 -4.81
N ALA A 184 21.02 12.69 -5.75
CA ALA A 184 20.42 11.56 -6.44
C ALA A 184 20.22 10.34 -5.53
N GLN A 185 21.16 10.05 -4.63
CA GLN A 185 20.98 8.99 -3.63
C GLN A 185 19.78 9.28 -2.73
N VAL A 186 19.59 10.54 -2.32
CA VAL A 186 18.41 10.98 -1.56
C VAL A 186 17.14 10.78 -2.38
N ALA A 187 17.11 11.27 -3.63
CA ALA A 187 15.95 11.13 -4.50
C ALA A 187 15.57 9.66 -4.70
N GLN A 188 16.54 8.80 -5.02
CA GLN A 188 16.31 7.36 -5.19
C GLN A 188 15.76 6.70 -3.91
N THR A 189 16.23 7.15 -2.74
CA THR A 189 15.74 6.66 -1.44
C THR A 189 14.30 7.08 -1.23
N PHE A 190 13.98 8.36 -1.43
CA PHE A 190 12.64 8.90 -1.27
C PHE A 190 11.64 8.34 -2.30
N GLU A 191 12.07 8.07 -3.53
CA GLU A 191 11.24 7.38 -4.51
C GLU A 191 10.89 5.96 -4.06
N ARG A 192 11.86 5.23 -3.50
CA ARG A 192 11.63 3.89 -2.95
C ARG A 192 10.61 3.94 -1.81
N ILE A 193 10.74 4.92 -0.93
CA ILE A 193 9.81 5.13 0.17
C ILE A 193 8.42 5.51 -0.36
N ALA A 194 8.33 6.40 -1.35
CA ALA A 194 7.07 6.82 -1.97
C ALA A 194 6.30 5.64 -2.59
N ARG A 195 6.97 4.56 -3.01
CA ARG A 195 6.29 3.33 -3.48
C ARG A 195 5.43 2.66 -2.39
N LEU A 196 5.62 2.96 -1.11
CA LEU A 196 4.71 2.52 -0.05
C LEU A 196 3.27 3.01 -0.28
N GLU A 197 3.08 4.13 -0.97
CA GLU A 197 1.75 4.65 -1.33
C GLU A 197 0.96 3.68 -2.21
N ALA A 198 1.64 2.96 -3.10
CA ALA A 198 0.98 2.00 -3.99
C ALA A 198 0.48 0.76 -3.23
N ARG A 199 1.06 0.47 -2.06
CA ARG A 199 0.71 -0.70 -1.26
C ARG A 199 -0.56 -0.49 -0.42
N TRP A 200 -0.84 0.74 0.02
CA TRP A 200 -2.00 1.05 0.84
C TRP A 200 -2.76 2.29 0.35
N PRO A 201 -4.07 2.17 0.03
CA PRO A 201 -4.91 3.32 -0.31
C PRO A 201 -4.96 4.36 0.82
N ALA A 202 -5.11 5.64 0.47
CA ALA A 202 -5.13 6.74 1.46
C ALA A 202 -6.18 6.54 2.57
N ALA A 203 -7.34 5.98 2.24
CA ALA A 203 -8.42 5.72 3.21
C ALA A 203 -8.07 4.67 4.29
N HIS A 204 -7.02 3.86 4.08
CA HIS A 204 -6.64 2.78 5.00
C HIS A 204 -5.24 3.00 5.62
N ARG A 205 -4.58 4.11 5.31
CA ARG A 205 -3.24 4.41 5.83
C ARG A 205 -3.33 5.01 7.22
N LEU A 206 -2.36 4.65 8.07
CA LEU A 206 -2.10 5.40 9.30
C LEU A 206 -1.94 6.89 8.99
N ALA A 207 -2.52 7.75 9.82
CA ALA A 207 -2.37 9.20 9.68
C ALA A 207 -0.88 9.61 9.70
N VAL A 208 -0.10 8.96 10.57
CA VAL A 208 1.36 9.12 10.69
C VAL A 208 2.09 8.75 9.39
N LEU A 209 1.69 7.66 8.72
CA LEU A 209 2.29 7.26 7.45
C LEU A 209 1.96 8.28 6.35
N THR A 210 0.73 8.79 6.33
CA THR A 210 0.33 9.84 5.36
C THR A 210 1.17 11.10 5.56
N ALA A 211 1.27 11.57 6.80
CA ALA A 211 2.13 12.65 7.24
C ALA A 211 3.59 12.47 6.79
N PHE A 212 4.17 11.31 7.07
CA PHE A 212 5.54 10.96 6.68
C PHE A 212 5.73 10.95 5.16
N LEU A 213 4.76 10.44 4.39
CA LEU A 213 4.85 10.42 2.93
C LEU A 213 4.76 11.83 2.34
N ASP A 214 3.98 12.74 2.95
CA ASP A 214 3.96 14.15 2.55
C ASP A 214 5.33 14.81 2.75
N ASP A 215 6.03 14.53 3.87
CA ASP A 215 7.41 14.97 4.10
C ASP A 215 8.38 14.40 3.06
N VAL A 216 8.24 13.11 2.71
CA VAL A 216 9.06 12.44 1.69
C VAL A 216 8.87 13.09 0.31
N ARG A 217 7.63 13.44 -0.06
CA ARG A 217 7.36 14.17 -1.31
C ARG A 217 7.98 15.56 -1.30
N GLY A 218 7.91 16.27 -0.16
CA GLY A 218 8.58 17.56 0.02
C GLY A 218 10.10 17.44 -0.16
N GLY A 219 10.70 16.40 0.42
CA GLY A 219 12.12 16.10 0.25
C GLY A 219 12.51 15.62 -1.16
N LEU A 220 11.62 14.95 -1.88
CA LEU A 220 11.84 14.55 -3.27
C LEU A 220 11.79 15.75 -4.22
N ALA A 221 11.00 16.77 -3.89
CA ALA A 221 10.98 18.03 -4.64
C ALA A 221 12.28 18.84 -4.47
N ASP A 222 12.96 18.71 -3.33
CA ASP A 222 14.25 19.35 -3.04
C ASP A 222 15.28 18.39 -2.37
N PRO A 223 15.87 17.45 -3.13
CA PRO A 223 16.86 16.52 -2.59
C PRO A 223 18.21 17.19 -2.27
N LEU A 224 18.48 18.39 -2.81
CA LEU A 224 19.70 19.15 -2.49
C LEU A 224 19.68 19.70 -1.06
N GLY A 225 18.50 20.02 -0.54
CA GLY A 225 18.31 20.49 0.84
C GLY A 225 18.38 19.40 1.90
N VAL A 226 18.48 18.13 1.50
CA VAL A 226 18.34 16.97 2.40
C VAL A 226 19.69 16.27 2.60
N PRO A 227 20.19 16.17 3.84
CA PRO A 227 21.38 15.40 4.13
C PRO A 227 21.17 13.90 3.88
N VAL A 228 22.16 13.22 3.29
CA VAL A 228 22.13 11.75 3.07
C VAL A 228 21.82 10.97 4.37
N PRO A 229 22.38 11.30 5.55
CA PRO A 229 22.01 10.62 6.79
C PRO A 229 20.52 10.75 7.14
N ALA A 230 19.87 11.86 6.79
CA ALA A 230 18.43 12.05 7.00
C ALA A 230 17.61 11.15 6.08
N ALA A 231 18.02 10.96 4.81
CA ALA A 231 17.37 10.03 3.91
C ALA A 231 17.52 8.56 4.36
N ILE A 232 18.70 8.18 4.89
CA ILE A 232 18.91 6.85 5.50
C ILE A 232 17.98 6.66 6.71
N GLN A 233 17.85 7.68 7.57
CA GLN A 233 16.95 7.63 8.70
C GLN A 233 15.49 7.52 8.26
N ALA A 234 15.09 8.26 7.21
CA ALA A 234 13.76 8.16 6.64
C ALA A 234 13.47 6.74 6.12
N GLN A 235 14.45 6.08 5.48
CA GLN A 235 14.26 4.69 5.04
C GLN A 235 13.98 3.75 6.22
N ARG A 236 14.69 3.91 7.34
CA ARG A 236 14.43 3.12 8.56
C ARG A 236 13.02 3.36 9.11
N VAL A 237 12.59 4.62 9.13
CA VAL A 237 11.23 5.00 9.54
C VAL A 237 10.18 4.42 8.59
N ALA A 238 10.45 4.44 7.28
CA ALA A 238 9.57 3.85 6.26
C ALA A 238 9.43 2.33 6.43
N ASP A 239 10.54 1.63 6.70
CA ASP A 239 10.54 0.18 6.93
C ASP A 239 9.73 -0.17 8.19
N GLU A 240 9.89 0.63 9.26
CA GLU A 240 9.13 0.47 10.50
C GLU A 240 7.64 0.71 10.30
N LEU A 241 7.25 1.85 9.71
CA LEU A 241 5.85 2.12 9.36
C LEU A 241 5.27 1.04 8.46
N GLY A 242 6.08 0.48 7.56
CA GLY A 242 5.71 -0.66 6.72
C GLY A 242 5.41 -1.94 7.52
N ARG A 243 6.17 -2.20 8.60
CA ARG A 243 5.88 -3.30 9.54
C ARG A 243 4.61 -3.04 10.32
N GLN A 244 4.45 -1.84 10.88
CA GLN A 244 3.28 -1.43 11.66
C GLN A 244 1.98 -1.51 10.84
N MET A 245 2.00 -1.05 9.59
CA MET A 245 0.88 -1.22 8.65
C MET A 245 0.54 -2.70 8.41
N GLY A 246 1.55 -3.55 8.23
CA GLY A 246 1.34 -5.00 8.07
C GLY A 246 0.73 -5.67 9.31
N ALA A 247 1.16 -5.25 10.51
CA ALA A 247 0.60 -5.71 11.76
C ALA A 247 -0.87 -5.26 11.94
N LEU A 248 -1.16 -3.99 11.61
CA LEU A 248 -2.53 -3.47 11.62
C LEU A 248 -3.43 -4.23 10.65
N ASP A 249 -3.02 -4.44 9.40
CA ASP A 249 -3.78 -5.20 8.40
C ASP A 249 -4.12 -6.60 8.90
N THR A 250 -3.16 -7.26 9.55
CA THR A 250 -3.35 -8.59 10.13
C THR A 250 -4.35 -8.55 11.28
N ALA A 251 -4.19 -7.62 12.22
CA ALA A 251 -5.10 -7.46 13.36
C ALA A 251 -6.54 -7.14 12.91
N LEU A 252 -6.72 -6.29 11.89
CA LEU A 252 -8.04 -5.96 11.36
C LEU A 252 -8.68 -7.16 10.64
N ARG A 253 -7.89 -7.93 9.88
CA ARG A 253 -8.37 -9.14 9.21
C ARG A 253 -8.81 -10.21 10.22
N ASP A 254 -8.01 -10.43 11.25
CA ASP A 254 -8.33 -11.35 12.34
C ASP A 254 -9.59 -10.92 13.08
N GLY A 255 -9.70 -9.64 13.43
CA GLY A 255 -10.87 -9.08 14.09
C GLY A 255 -12.15 -9.24 13.26
N ALA A 256 -12.07 -8.99 11.95
CA ALA A 256 -13.20 -9.20 11.04
C ALA A 256 -13.63 -10.67 10.96
N ALA A 257 -12.68 -11.61 10.90
CA ALA A 257 -12.97 -13.04 10.91
C ALA A 257 -13.65 -13.48 12.22
N LEU A 258 -13.13 -13.01 13.36
CA LEU A 258 -13.71 -13.29 14.68
C LEU A 258 -15.12 -12.72 14.82
N HIS A 259 -15.34 -11.48 14.37
CA HIS A 259 -16.66 -10.85 14.40
C HIS A 259 -17.67 -11.62 13.53
N GLN A 260 -17.28 -12.03 12.32
CA GLN A 260 -18.12 -12.87 11.46
C GLN A 260 -18.45 -14.23 12.09
N ALA A 261 -17.48 -14.87 12.74
CA ALA A 261 -17.70 -16.12 13.46
C ALA A 261 -18.67 -15.95 14.63
N LEU A 262 -18.51 -14.88 15.42
CA LEU A 262 -19.44 -14.53 16.50
C LEU A 262 -20.84 -14.30 15.96
N LEU A 263 -21.03 -13.46 14.93
CA LEU A 263 -22.36 -13.18 14.36
C LEU A 263 -23.11 -14.44 13.94
N ARG A 264 -22.42 -15.46 13.42
CA ARG A 264 -23.05 -16.72 12.98
C ARG A 264 -23.47 -17.62 14.14
N ARG A 265 -22.79 -17.52 15.28
CA ARG A 265 -22.88 -18.50 16.38
C ARG A 265 -23.33 -17.88 17.70
N TRP A 266 -23.65 -16.59 17.69
CA TRP A 266 -23.95 -15.83 18.89
C TRP A 266 -25.24 -16.35 19.55
N PRO A 267 -25.20 -16.80 20.82
CA PRO A 267 -26.39 -17.22 21.52
C PRO A 267 -27.30 -16.02 21.83
N ALA A 268 -28.56 -16.07 21.45
CA ALA A 268 -29.54 -15.00 21.75
C ALA A 268 -29.62 -14.60 23.24
N PRO A 269 -29.52 -15.53 24.23
CA PRO A 269 -29.49 -15.15 25.64
C PRO A 269 -28.30 -14.27 26.03
N TRP A 270 -27.23 -14.24 25.24
CA TRP A 270 -26.03 -13.46 25.54
C TRP A 270 -26.15 -11.98 25.17
N ASP A 271 -27.16 -11.58 24.40
CA ASP A 271 -27.33 -10.19 23.97
C ASP A 271 -27.49 -9.20 25.13
N ARG A 272 -28.15 -9.63 26.22
CA ARG A 272 -28.38 -8.81 27.42
C ARG A 272 -27.58 -9.29 28.63
N SER A 273 -26.58 -10.14 28.42
CA SER A 273 -25.77 -10.70 29.48
C SER A 273 -24.40 -10.00 29.59
N ALA A 274 -23.60 -10.42 30.58
CA ALA A 274 -22.22 -9.97 30.71
C ALA A 274 -21.39 -10.25 29.44
N GLN A 275 -21.63 -11.37 28.75
CA GLN A 275 -20.94 -11.71 27.50
C GLN A 275 -21.24 -10.71 26.38
N GLY A 276 -22.49 -10.27 26.23
CA GLY A 276 -22.87 -9.19 25.30
C GLY A 276 -22.17 -7.88 25.61
N ALA A 277 -22.09 -7.50 26.89
CA ALA A 277 -21.36 -6.31 27.31
C ALA A 277 -19.85 -6.42 27.02
N VAL A 278 -19.24 -7.59 27.27
CA VAL A 278 -17.82 -7.85 26.97
C VAL A 278 -17.54 -7.74 25.47
N ARG A 279 -18.39 -8.35 24.62
CA ARG A 279 -18.28 -8.24 23.16
C ARG A 279 -18.36 -6.78 22.70
N ALA A 280 -19.40 -6.07 23.11
CA ALA A 280 -19.63 -4.68 22.71
C ALA A 280 -18.45 -3.78 23.15
N ARG A 281 -17.90 -4.01 24.34
CA ARG A 281 -16.73 -3.28 24.83
C ARG A 281 -15.48 -3.55 23.98
N ALA A 282 -15.20 -4.81 23.67
CA ALA A 282 -14.05 -5.18 22.83
C ALA A 282 -14.16 -4.58 21.42
N GLU A 283 -15.35 -4.62 20.80
CA GLU A 283 -15.60 -3.99 19.51
C GLU A 283 -15.43 -2.46 19.56
N ALA A 284 -15.92 -1.81 20.62
CA ALA A 284 -15.73 -0.38 20.82
C ALA A 284 -14.26 0.01 21.03
N ASP A 285 -13.51 -0.76 21.81
CA ASP A 285 -12.08 -0.51 22.06
C ASP A 285 -11.24 -0.70 20.79
N ALA A 286 -11.51 -1.74 19.99
CA ALA A 286 -10.86 -1.94 18.69
C ALA A 286 -11.18 -0.79 17.72
N ALA A 287 -12.44 -0.36 17.67
CA ALA A 287 -12.87 0.72 16.79
C ALA A 287 -12.29 2.08 17.18
N ASP A 288 -12.22 2.39 18.48
CA ASP A 288 -11.56 3.59 19.00
C ASP A 288 -10.07 3.60 18.64
N ALA A 289 -9.36 2.50 18.90
CA ALA A 289 -7.93 2.39 18.56
C ALA A 289 -7.67 2.54 17.05
N HIS A 290 -8.48 1.89 16.21
CA HIS A 290 -8.37 2.01 14.75
C HIS A 290 -8.64 3.45 14.28
N ARG A 291 -9.65 4.13 14.83
CA ARG A 291 -9.93 5.53 14.52
C ARG A 291 -8.76 6.44 14.89
N GLN A 292 -8.15 6.25 16.06
CA GLN A 292 -6.99 7.03 16.48
C GLN A 292 -5.82 6.85 15.52
N LEU A 293 -5.55 5.61 15.09
CA LEU A 293 -4.53 5.29 14.10
C LEU A 293 -4.76 5.96 12.74
N LEU A 294 -6.01 6.09 12.30
CA LEU A 294 -6.37 6.72 11.02
C LEU A 294 -6.44 8.26 11.06
N THR A 295 -6.58 8.87 12.25
CA THR A 295 -6.86 10.32 12.37
C THR A 295 -5.79 11.10 13.09
N ASN A 296 -4.99 10.45 13.95
CA ASN A 296 -3.98 11.14 14.76
C ASN A 296 -2.59 10.99 14.15
N ALA A 297 -2.18 11.98 13.35
CA ALA A 297 -0.83 12.05 12.78
C ALA A 297 0.27 12.37 13.80
N ALA A 298 -0.10 12.72 15.04
CA ALA A 298 0.86 13.09 16.09
C ALA A 298 1.28 11.90 16.97
N LEU A 299 0.79 10.69 16.70
CA LEU A 299 1.22 9.48 17.41
C LEU A 299 2.71 9.25 17.18
N ASP A 300 3.44 9.00 18.26
CA ASP A 300 4.79 8.48 18.18
C ASP A 300 4.79 6.97 17.93
N HIS A 301 5.98 6.40 17.76
CA HIS A 301 6.16 4.98 17.46
C HIS A 301 5.49 4.08 18.52
N ASP A 302 5.79 4.32 19.80
CA ASP A 302 5.25 3.54 20.92
C ASP A 302 3.73 3.65 21.00
N ALA A 303 3.16 4.83 20.73
CA ALA A 303 1.72 5.02 20.72
C ALA A 303 1.04 4.29 19.55
N VAL A 304 1.65 4.25 18.35
CA VAL A 304 1.15 3.45 17.23
C VAL A 304 1.12 1.97 17.60
N GLU A 305 2.21 1.44 18.16
CA GLU A 305 2.28 0.05 18.61
C GLU A 305 1.25 -0.25 19.69
N ALA A 306 1.08 0.64 20.68
CA ALA A 306 0.10 0.49 21.74
C ALA A 306 -1.34 0.42 21.20
N GLN A 307 -1.69 1.22 20.19
CA GLN A 307 -3.03 1.13 19.58
C GLN A 307 -3.21 -0.16 18.78
N ILE A 308 -2.20 -0.62 18.04
CA ILE A 308 -2.26 -1.92 17.34
C ILE A 308 -2.41 -3.06 18.36
N ALA A 309 -1.66 -3.01 19.46
CA ALA A 309 -1.76 -3.97 20.56
C ALA A 309 -3.15 -3.94 21.23
N ARG A 310 -3.77 -2.76 21.36
CA ARG A 310 -5.14 -2.61 21.90
C ARG A 310 -6.18 -3.28 20.99
N ILE A 311 -6.04 -3.19 19.66
CA ILE A 311 -6.86 -3.96 18.70
C ILE A 311 -6.61 -5.47 18.90
N GLY A 312 -5.35 -5.89 19.02
CA GLY A 312 -5.00 -7.29 19.29
C GLY A 312 -5.61 -7.83 20.58
N ALA A 313 -5.61 -7.04 21.66
CA ALA A 313 -6.22 -7.40 22.93
C ALA A 313 -7.75 -7.54 22.82
N ALA A 314 -8.41 -6.63 22.10
CA ALA A 314 -9.83 -6.76 21.80
C ALA A 314 -10.13 -8.04 20.99
N ASN A 315 -9.32 -8.36 19.98
CA ASN A 315 -9.45 -9.61 19.22
C ASN A 315 -9.27 -10.84 20.11
N ALA A 316 -8.34 -10.81 21.07
CA ALA A 316 -8.16 -11.90 22.04
C ALA A 316 -9.41 -12.13 22.91
N VAL A 317 -10.13 -11.06 23.28
CA VAL A 317 -11.42 -11.16 23.97
C VAL A 317 -12.48 -11.81 23.07
N LEU A 318 -12.60 -11.38 21.82
CA LEU A 318 -13.53 -11.98 20.86
C LEU A 318 -13.25 -13.47 20.63
N ARG A 319 -11.97 -13.86 20.56
CA ARG A 319 -11.55 -15.26 20.45
C ARG A 319 -11.99 -16.10 21.64
N ARG A 320 -11.79 -15.61 22.87
CA ARG A 320 -12.26 -16.31 24.09
C ARG A 320 -13.79 -16.48 24.12
N LEU A 321 -14.54 -15.53 23.58
CA LEU A 321 -16.00 -15.67 23.45
C LEU A 321 -16.38 -16.78 22.47
N ILE A 322 -15.66 -16.91 21.34
CA ILE A 322 -15.85 -18.04 20.42
C ILE A 322 -15.51 -19.36 21.12
N GLU A 323 -14.37 -19.43 21.82
CA GLU A 323 -13.98 -20.62 22.59
C GLU A 323 -15.02 -20.99 23.65
N ALA A 324 -15.65 -20.01 24.30
CA ALA A 324 -16.73 -20.26 25.25
C ALA A 324 -18.01 -20.80 24.57
N ILE A 325 -18.31 -20.34 23.36
CA ILE A 325 -19.40 -20.91 22.53
C ILE A 325 -19.05 -22.35 22.11
N ASP A 326 -17.78 -22.64 21.82
CA ASP A 326 -17.31 -23.97 21.38
C ASP A 326 -17.24 -24.97 22.55
N GLY A 327 -16.80 -24.49 23.72
CA GLY A 327 -16.77 -25.24 24.97
C GLY A 327 -18.16 -25.51 25.54
N GLN A 328 -19.17 -24.73 25.14
CA GLN A 328 -20.57 -25.12 25.20
C GLN A 328 -20.90 -26.03 24.01
N ALA A 329 -20.26 -27.20 23.94
CA ALA A 329 -20.70 -28.23 23.01
C ALA A 329 -22.22 -28.42 23.19
N PRO A 330 -23.01 -28.48 22.10
CA PRO A 330 -24.42 -28.85 22.22
C PRO A 330 -24.44 -30.16 22.98
N MET A 331 -25.10 -30.20 24.13
CA MET A 331 -25.28 -31.47 24.83
C MET A 331 -25.80 -32.48 23.80
N PRO A 332 -25.25 -33.71 23.78
CA PRO A 332 -25.84 -34.74 22.95
C PRO A 332 -27.34 -34.77 23.25
N PRO A 333 -28.20 -34.82 22.23
CA PRO A 333 -29.64 -34.78 22.43
C PRO A 333 -30.00 -35.84 23.47
N GLN A 334 -30.59 -35.39 24.59
CA GLN A 334 -30.82 -36.25 25.74
C GLN A 334 -32.03 -37.17 25.53
N ASN A 335 -32.86 -36.85 24.54
CA ASN A 335 -34.08 -37.56 24.22
C ASN A 335 -34.35 -37.57 22.71
N GLU A 336 -35.27 -38.44 22.28
CA GLU A 336 -35.63 -38.64 20.87
C GLU A 336 -36.19 -37.37 20.20
N ILE A 337 -36.84 -36.48 20.97
CA ILE A 337 -37.41 -35.22 20.46
C ILE A 337 -36.29 -34.25 20.08
N GLU A 338 -35.28 -34.08 20.95
CA GLU A 338 -34.12 -33.24 20.69
C GLU A 338 -33.30 -33.74 19.50
N LEU A 339 -33.15 -35.07 19.38
CA LEU A 339 -32.46 -35.69 18.25
C LEU A 339 -33.23 -35.44 16.94
N ALA A 340 -34.56 -35.54 16.97
CA ALA A 340 -35.39 -35.21 15.82
C ALA A 340 -35.37 -33.70 15.50
N LEU A 341 -35.41 -32.81 16.50
CA LEU A 341 -35.28 -31.35 16.28
C LEU A 341 -33.94 -31.00 15.62
N ALA A 342 -32.85 -31.58 16.11
CA ALA A 342 -31.52 -31.42 15.51
C ALA A 342 -31.48 -31.94 14.06
N TYR A 343 -32.09 -33.11 13.79
CA TYR A 343 -32.18 -33.69 12.45
C TYR A 343 -32.84 -32.75 11.43
N PHE A 344 -33.90 -32.03 11.83
CA PHE A 344 -34.57 -31.06 10.95
C PHE A 344 -33.93 -29.66 10.95
N GLY A 345 -32.95 -29.41 11.81
CA GLY A 345 -32.26 -28.11 11.96
C GLY A 345 -33.03 -27.09 12.81
N PHE A 346 -33.84 -27.56 13.76
CA PHE A 346 -34.50 -26.74 14.76
C PHE A 346 -33.68 -26.68 16.07
N ALA A 347 -33.90 -25.66 16.89
CA ALA A 347 -33.28 -25.58 18.22
C ALA A 347 -33.85 -26.65 19.16
N ALA A 348 -33.06 -27.15 20.12
CA ALA A 348 -33.39 -28.28 21.01
C ALA A 348 -34.70 -28.13 21.82
N HIS A 349 -35.23 -26.92 21.96
CA HIS A 349 -36.48 -26.64 22.68
C HIS A 349 -37.51 -25.90 21.82
N ALA A 350 -37.28 -25.81 20.51
CA ALA A 350 -38.23 -25.16 19.62
C ALA A 350 -39.45 -26.07 19.44
N LYS A 351 -40.67 -25.52 19.58
CA LYS A 351 -41.91 -26.17 19.16
C LYS A 351 -42.24 -25.70 17.73
N PRO A 352 -41.78 -26.39 16.67
CA PRO A 352 -41.98 -25.93 15.31
C PRO A 352 -43.47 -25.96 14.97
N ASP A 353 -43.95 -24.92 14.30
CA ASP A 353 -45.30 -24.91 13.71
C ASP A 353 -45.45 -26.11 12.74
N PRO A 354 -46.57 -26.86 12.79
CA PRO A 354 -46.84 -27.99 11.89
C PRO A 354 -46.58 -27.69 10.41
N ALA A 355 -46.93 -26.49 9.93
CA ALA A 355 -46.72 -26.13 8.53
C ALA A 355 -45.23 -26.00 8.19
N ARG A 356 -44.42 -25.44 9.10
CA ARG A 356 -42.97 -25.31 8.96
C ARG A 356 -42.26 -26.67 9.04
N LEU A 357 -42.70 -27.55 9.93
CA LEU A 357 -42.19 -28.92 10.03
C LEU A 357 -42.48 -29.72 8.74
N ALA A 358 -43.71 -29.66 8.23
CA ALA A 358 -44.10 -30.32 6.98
C ALA A 358 -43.35 -29.77 5.75
N ALA A 359 -43.08 -28.46 5.70
CA ALA A 359 -42.27 -27.85 4.64
C ALA A 359 -40.82 -28.37 4.67
N ARG A 360 -40.22 -28.45 5.86
CA ARG A 360 -38.84 -28.95 6.02
C ARG A 360 -38.72 -30.43 5.70
N PHE A 361 -39.69 -31.24 6.12
CA PHE A 361 -39.78 -32.65 5.73
C PHE A 361 -39.82 -32.83 4.22
N ARG A 362 -40.70 -32.12 3.51
CA ARG A 362 -40.79 -32.19 2.05
C ARG A 362 -39.47 -31.79 1.37
N GLN A 363 -38.77 -30.80 1.91
CA GLN A 363 -37.46 -30.40 1.40
C GLN A 363 -36.42 -31.51 1.53
N LEU A 364 -36.31 -32.12 2.72
CA LEU A 364 -35.36 -33.21 2.96
C LEU A 364 -35.72 -34.47 2.17
N ALA A 365 -37.01 -34.82 2.12
CA ALA A 365 -37.52 -35.95 1.34
C ALA A 365 -37.14 -35.83 -0.15
N ARG A 366 -37.20 -34.61 -0.73
CA ARG A 366 -36.76 -34.38 -2.12
C ARG A 366 -35.25 -34.56 -2.34
N LEU A 367 -34.44 -34.50 -1.30
CA LEU A 367 -32.99 -34.67 -1.39
C LEU A 367 -32.55 -36.11 -1.07
N THR A 368 -33.34 -36.82 -0.27
CA THR A 368 -33.00 -38.16 0.24
C THR A 368 -33.90 -39.27 -0.31
N HIS A 369 -34.83 -38.97 -1.23
CA HIS A 369 -35.74 -39.97 -1.79
C HIS A 369 -34.96 -41.13 -2.44
N PRO A 370 -35.32 -42.40 -2.18
CA PRO A 370 -34.65 -43.56 -2.76
C PRO A 370 -34.60 -43.54 -4.30
N ASP A 371 -35.61 -42.97 -4.95
CA ASP A 371 -35.69 -42.88 -6.42
C ASP A 371 -34.62 -41.97 -7.04
N LEU A 372 -34.00 -41.09 -6.25
CA LEU A 372 -32.91 -40.22 -6.69
C LEU A 372 -31.53 -40.86 -6.49
N ALA A 373 -31.47 -42.05 -5.88
CA ALA A 373 -30.21 -42.76 -5.68
C ALA A 373 -29.71 -43.38 -7.00
N PRO A 374 -28.38 -43.42 -7.21
CA PRO A 374 -27.78 -44.18 -8.31
C PRO A 374 -28.29 -45.63 -8.37
N PRO A 375 -28.27 -46.28 -9.55
CA PRO A 375 -28.80 -47.66 -9.72
C PRO A 375 -28.02 -48.74 -8.95
N ASP A 376 -26.97 -48.37 -8.23
CA ASP A 376 -26.20 -49.22 -7.33
C ASP A 376 -27.01 -49.68 -6.11
N SER A 377 -26.90 -50.97 -5.77
CA SER A 377 -27.67 -51.59 -4.68
C SER A 377 -27.29 -51.06 -3.30
N SER A 378 -26.01 -50.73 -3.08
CA SER A 378 -25.53 -50.14 -1.83
C SER A 378 -26.01 -48.70 -1.67
N ALA A 379 -25.96 -47.91 -2.74
CA ALA A 379 -26.46 -46.54 -2.77
C ALA A 379 -27.98 -46.46 -2.52
N ARG A 380 -28.76 -47.37 -3.11
CA ARG A 380 -30.21 -47.50 -2.85
C ARG A 380 -30.50 -47.91 -1.42
N ALA A 381 -29.78 -48.89 -0.87
CA ALA A 381 -29.95 -49.30 0.53
C ALA A 381 -29.59 -48.16 1.51
N ALA A 382 -28.56 -47.37 1.20
CA ALA A 382 -28.19 -46.20 1.99
C ALA A 382 -29.22 -45.06 1.89
N ALA A 383 -29.78 -44.80 0.70
CA ALA A 383 -30.86 -43.83 0.52
C ALA A 383 -32.14 -44.27 1.25
N HIS A 384 -32.51 -45.55 1.15
CA HIS A 384 -33.65 -46.12 1.86
C HIS A 384 -33.52 -45.97 3.38
N ARG A 385 -32.35 -46.31 3.95
CA ARG A 385 -32.07 -46.11 5.39
C ARG A 385 -32.24 -44.65 5.82
N ARG A 386 -31.66 -43.71 5.07
CA ARG A 386 -31.79 -42.26 5.36
C ARG A 386 -33.24 -41.78 5.27
N PHE A 387 -34.02 -42.32 4.34
CA PHE A 387 -35.42 -41.96 4.18
C PHE A 387 -36.30 -42.53 5.32
N VAL A 388 -36.02 -43.76 5.76
CA VAL A 388 -36.67 -44.35 6.95
C VAL A 388 -36.37 -43.55 8.20
N GLU A 389 -35.12 -43.14 8.39
CA GLU A 389 -34.69 -42.29 9.51
C GLU A 389 -35.38 -40.91 9.49
N LEU A 390 -35.45 -40.26 8.31
CA LEU A 390 -36.20 -39.02 8.12
C LEU A 390 -37.68 -39.17 8.54
N ASN A 391 -38.34 -40.26 8.15
CA ASN A 391 -39.72 -40.53 8.53
C ASN A 391 -39.87 -40.75 10.04
N ALA A 392 -38.96 -41.51 10.66
CA ALA A 392 -38.99 -41.77 12.09
C ALA A 392 -38.89 -40.46 12.90
N HIS A 393 -37.97 -39.56 12.55
CA HIS A 393 -37.85 -38.26 13.21
C HIS A 393 -39.06 -37.35 12.95
N TYR A 394 -39.64 -37.41 11.75
CA TYR A 394 -40.84 -36.63 11.44
C TYR A 394 -42.03 -37.06 12.31
N GLU A 395 -42.23 -38.37 12.49
CA GLU A 395 -43.30 -38.92 13.31
C GLU A 395 -43.16 -38.53 14.78
N VAL A 396 -41.94 -38.57 15.34
CA VAL A 396 -41.64 -38.10 16.70
C VAL A 396 -42.05 -36.63 16.88
N LEU A 397 -41.67 -35.75 15.96
CA LEU A 397 -42.02 -34.33 16.06
C LEU A 397 -43.51 -34.07 15.77
N ARG A 398 -44.13 -34.83 14.87
CA ARG A 398 -45.56 -34.71 14.56
C ARG A 398 -46.44 -35.11 15.75
N ALA A 399 -46.05 -36.13 16.50
CA ALA A 399 -46.77 -36.55 17.70
C ALA A 399 -46.57 -35.58 18.89
N TRP A 400 -45.47 -34.83 18.89
CA TRP A 400 -45.12 -33.90 19.96
C TRP A 400 -45.72 -32.50 19.80
N VAL A 401 -45.82 -32.00 18.56
CA VAL A 401 -46.34 -30.67 18.24
C VAL A 401 -47.86 -30.64 18.37
#